data_AF-A0A4Q7P899-F1
#
_entry.id   AF-A0A4Q7P899-F1
#
_cell.length_a   1.000
_cell.length_b   1.000
_cell.length_c   1.000
_cell.angle_alpha   90.00
_cell.angle_beta   90.00
_cell.angle_gamma   90.00
#
_symmetry.space_group_name_H-M   'P 1'
#
loop_
_entity.id
_entity.type
_entity.pdbx_description
1 polymer ?
#
loop_
_entity_poly.entity_id
_entity_poly.type
_entity_poly.pdbx_seq_one_letter_code
_entity_poly.pdbx_strand_id
1 'polypeptide(L)' 'MNMQTIKHTFIGPIRQAVTMSNLPLKGALKDEQLEVISEAGILIKNDRIHQIGNYWDLYPEAQSIGAEMVSLTQIAAIRL' A
#
# COMPACT_ATOMS: atom_id res chain seq x y z
N MET A 1 -1.39 24.83 23.29
CA MET A 1 -0.62 24.02 22.32
C MET A 1 -1.50 22.84 21.93
N ASN A 2 -1.90 22.72 20.67
CA ASN A 2 -2.69 21.59 20.22
C ASN A 2 -1.75 20.41 19.97
N MET A 3 -1.81 19.39 20.82
CA MET A 3 -1.15 18.11 20.58
C MET A 3 -1.94 17.39 19.50
N GLN A 4 -1.39 17.37 18.28
CA GLN A 4 -1.88 16.48 17.23
C GLN A 4 -1.43 15.07 17.56
N THR A 5 -2.38 14.17 17.82
CA THR A 5 -2.11 12.75 18.01
C THR A 5 -1.68 12.13 16.68
N ILE A 6 -0.57 11.39 16.68
CA ILE A 6 -0.11 10.67 15.49
C ILE A 6 -1.13 9.57 15.17
N LYS A 7 -1.69 9.60 13.97
CA LYS A 7 -2.59 8.58 13.45
C LYS A 7 -1.84 7.65 12.50
N HIS A 8 -2.02 6.34 12.66
CA HIS A 8 -1.57 5.35 11.69
C HIS A 8 -2.77 4.65 11.06
N THR A 9 -2.73 4.42 9.75
CA THR A 9 -3.74 3.67 9.00
C THR A 9 -3.04 2.67 8.10
N PHE A 10 -3.49 1.43 8.10
CA PHE A 10 -2.94 0.37 7.26
C PHE A 10 -4.01 -0.16 6.32
N ILE A 11 -3.75 -0.07 5.01
CA ILE A 11 -4.71 -0.38 3.94
C ILE A 11 -4.23 -1.60 3.16
N GLY A 12 -5.10 -2.59 2.92
CA GLY A 12 -4.83 -3.72 2.04
C GLY A 12 -5.62 -4.99 2.41
N PRO A 13 -5.32 -6.15 1.79
CA PRO A 13 -4.37 -6.30 0.71
C PRO A 13 -4.91 -5.74 -0.61
N ILE A 14 -4.06 -5.00 -1.32
CA ILE A 14 -4.28 -4.60 -2.71
C ILE A 14 -3.70 -5.72 -3.57
N ARG A 15 -4.52 -6.36 -4.41
CA ARG A 15 -4.08 -7.50 -5.23
C ARG A 15 -2.77 -7.22 -5.98
N GLN A 16 -2.64 -6.02 -6.53
CA GLN A 16 -1.47 -5.59 -7.29
C GLN A 16 -1.24 -4.09 -7.16
N ALA A 17 -0.06 -3.68 -6.67
CA ALA A 17 0.41 -2.30 -6.74
C ALA A 17 1.57 -2.20 -7.74
N VAL A 18 1.43 -1.32 -8.73
CA VAL A 18 2.49 -1.02 -9.71
C VAL A 18 3.26 0.19 -9.22
N THR A 19 4.59 0.08 -9.13
CA THR A 19 5.43 1.21 -8.73
C THR A 19 5.85 2.05 -9.93
N MET A 20 5.94 3.36 -9.73
CA MET A 20 6.58 4.28 -10.67
C MET A 20 8.07 4.49 -10.37
N SER A 21 8.61 3.82 -9.34
CA SER A 21 10.03 3.86 -9.01
C SER A 21 10.86 3.32 -10.17
N ASN A 22 12.04 3.93 -10.39
CA ASN A 22 13.02 3.49 -11.38
C ASN A 22 12.52 3.49 -12.85
N LEU A 23 11.34 4.04 -13.11
CA LEU A 23 10.83 4.19 -14.47
C LEU A 23 11.48 5.40 -15.15
N PRO A 24 11.82 5.32 -16.45
CA PRO A 24 12.30 6.46 -17.20
C PRO A 24 11.24 7.56 -17.24
N LEU A 25 11.67 8.82 -17.14
CA LEU A 25 10.79 9.98 -17.18
C LEU A 25 10.01 10.10 -18.51
N LYS A 26 10.55 9.55 -19.60
CA LYS A 26 9.99 9.60 -20.96
C LYS A 26 10.32 8.33 -21.75
N GLY A 27 9.48 8.01 -22.72
CA GLY A 27 9.65 6.88 -23.64
C GLY A 27 8.66 5.75 -23.36
N ALA A 28 8.63 4.75 -24.26
CA ALA A 28 7.82 3.56 -24.05
C ALA A 28 8.37 2.72 -22.90
N LEU A 29 7.48 2.23 -22.03
CA LEU A 29 7.80 1.28 -20.99
C LEU A 29 7.56 -0.13 -21.51
N LYS A 30 8.49 -1.04 -21.25
CA LYS A 30 8.24 -2.47 -21.41
C LYS A 30 7.61 -3.02 -20.14
N ASP A 31 6.75 -4.02 -20.27
CA ASP A 31 6.06 -4.63 -19.13
C ASP A 31 7.03 -5.15 -18.07
N GLU A 32 8.19 -5.66 -18.47
CA GLU A 32 9.20 -6.19 -17.53
C GLU A 32 9.86 -5.10 -16.66
N GLN A 33 9.69 -3.82 -17.03
CA GLN A 33 10.20 -2.68 -16.25
C GLN A 33 9.23 -2.24 -15.15
N LEU A 34 7.96 -2.67 -15.23
CA LEU A 34 6.95 -2.36 -14.22
C LEU A 34 7.13 -3.33 -13.05
N GLU A 35 7.79 -2.87 -12.01
CA GLU A 35 7.84 -3.60 -10.76
C GLU A 35 6.45 -3.65 -10.11
N VAL A 36 6.06 -4.85 -9.70
CA VAL A 36 4.74 -5.15 -9.17
C VAL A 36 4.89 -5.70 -7.75
N ILE A 37 4.20 -5.08 -6.80
CA ILE A 37 4.03 -5.60 -5.45
C ILE A 37 2.70 -6.35 -5.41
N SER A 38 2.78 -7.68 -5.35
CA SER A 38 1.61 -8.56 -5.17
C SER A 38 1.14 -8.52 -3.72
N GLU A 39 -0.19 -8.54 -3.52
CA GLU A 39 -0.81 -8.45 -2.19
C GLU A 39 -0.24 -7.29 -1.37
N ALA A 40 -0.27 -6.08 -1.92
CA ALA A 40 0.37 -4.91 -1.33
C ALA A 40 -0.39 -4.35 -0.13
N GLY A 41 0.36 -3.89 0.87
CA GLY A 41 -0.13 -3.09 1.98
C GLY A 41 0.45 -1.68 1.94
N ILE A 42 -0.32 -0.69 2.39
CA ILE A 42 0.11 0.71 2.51
C ILE A 42 -0.07 1.14 3.97
N LEU A 43 1.04 1.43 4.65
CA LEU A 43 1.04 2.02 5.98
C LEU A 43 1.17 3.54 5.85
N ILE A 44 0.20 4.26 6.39
CA ILE A 44 0.11 5.71 6.39
C ILE A 44 0.35 6.20 7.80
N LYS A 45 1.18 7.25 7.95
CA LYS A 45 1.39 8.00 9.18
C LYS A 45 0.93 9.44 8.95
N ASN A 46 -0.15 9.82 9.63
CA ASN A 46 -0.87 11.07 9.42
C ASN A 46 -1.30 11.26 7.96
N ASP A 47 -0.67 12.18 7.26
CA ASP A 47 -0.93 12.58 5.87
C ASP A 47 0.10 12.02 4.87
N ARG A 48 1.00 11.14 5.34
CA ARG A 48 2.11 10.62 4.54
C ARG A 48 2.10 9.11 4.48
N ILE A 49 2.41 8.58 3.30
CA ILE A 49 2.74 7.16 3.15
C ILE A 49 4.05 6.92 3.90
N HIS A 50 3.98 6.09 4.94
CA HIS A 50 5.14 5.67 5.71
C HIS A 50 5.87 4.53 5.01
N GLN A 51 5.11 3.54 4.51
CA GLN A 51 5.67 2.37 3.84
C GLN A 51 4.66 1.74 2.86
N ILE A 52 5.18 1.17 1.78
CA ILE A 52 4.45 0.32 0.84
C ILE A 52 5.27 -0.97 0.70
N GLY A 53 4.62 -2.12 0.70
CA GLY A 53 5.29 -3.41 0.60
C GLY A 53 4.28 -4.55 0.55
N ASN A 54 4.74 -5.79 0.70
CA ASN A 54 3.83 -6.91 0.85
C ASN A 54 2.99 -6.73 2.13
N TYR A 55 1.68 -6.92 2.02
CA TYR A 55 0.72 -6.71 3.11
C TYR A 55 1.04 -7.57 4.33
N TRP A 56 1.40 -8.84 4.12
CA TRP A 56 1.63 -9.79 5.21
C TRP A 56 2.92 -9.50 5.96
N ASP A 57 3.92 -8.94 5.29
CA ASP A 57 5.17 -8.52 5.92
C ASP A 57 4.97 -7.27 6.78
N LEU A 58 4.11 -6.34 6.35
CA LEU A 58 3.83 -5.08 7.06
C LEU A 58 2.77 -5.22 8.17
N TYR A 59 1.92 -6.25 8.10
CA TYR A 59 0.81 -6.46 9.02
C TYR A 59 1.24 -6.52 10.51
N PRO A 60 2.30 -7.25 10.92
CA PRO A 60 2.72 -7.31 12.31
C PRO A 60 3.13 -5.95 12.88
N GLU A 61 3.81 -5.13 12.06
CA GLU A 61 4.19 -3.77 12.45
C GLU A 61 2.95 -2.90 12.64
N ALA A 62 2.05 -2.87 11.65
CA ALA A 62 0.79 -2.11 11.71
C ALA A 62 -0.05 -2.48 12.94
N GLN A 63 -0.12 -3.78 13.26
CA GLN A 63 -0.79 -4.27 14.46
C GLN A 63 -0.09 -3.80 15.75
N SER A 64 1.25 -3.88 15.81
CA SER A 64 2.02 -3.51 17.00
C SER A 64 1.88 -2.02 17.38
N ILE A 65 1.68 -1.15 16.39
CA ILE A 65 1.51 0.29 16.57
C ILE A 65 0.05 0.73 16.69
N GLY A 66 -0.89 -0.22 16.70
CA GLY A 66 -2.33 0.07 16.80
C GLY A 66 -2.88 0.87 15.63
N ALA A 67 -2.40 0.61 14.41
CA ALA A 67 -2.91 1.27 13.22
C ALA A 67 -4.40 0.94 13.00
N GLU A 68 -5.14 1.91 12.45
CA GLU A 68 -6.49 1.67 11.94
C GLU A 68 -6.40 0.74 10.72
N MET A 69 -6.99 -0.44 10.83
CA MET A 69 -6.90 -1.47 9.78
C MET A 69 -8.05 -1.30 8.78
N VAL A 70 -7.72 -0.98 7.53
CA VAL A 70 -8.67 -0.87 6.41
C VAL A 70 -8.47 -2.08 5.50
N SER A 71 -9.22 -3.14 5.78
CA SER A 71 -9.17 -4.35 4.97
C SER A 71 -9.92 -4.17 3.66
N LEU A 72 -9.24 -4.39 2.54
CA LEU A 72 -9.82 -4.38 1.21
C LEU A 72 -10.26 -5.79 0.83
N THR A 73 -11.49 -5.92 0.34
CA THR A 73 -12.02 -7.17 -0.21
C THR A 73 -12.48 -6.92 -1.64
N GLN A 74 -12.32 -7.93 -2.50
CA GLN A 74 -12.94 -7.87 -3.82
C GLN A 74 -14.42 -8.22 -3.68
N ILE A 75 -15.29 -7.33 -4.17
CA ILE A 75 -16.66 -7.70 -4.47
C ILE A 75 -16.57 -8.76 -5.57
N ALA A 76 -17.17 -9.93 -5.33
CA ALA A 76 -17.09 -11.09 -6.23
C ALA A 76 -17.15 -10.65 -7.69
N ALA A 77 -16.08 -10.94 -8.44
CA ALA A 77 -15.94 -10.52 -9.82
C ALA A 77 -17.24 -10.85 -10.57
N ILE A 78 -17.89 -9.83 -11.13
CA ILE A 78 -18.80 -10.03 -12.24
C ILE A 78 -17.90 -10.64 -13.32
N ARG A 79 -18.01 -11.96 -13.49
CA ARG A 79 -17.46 -12.65 -14.64
C ARG A 79 -18.14 -12.02 -15.86
N LEU A 80 -17.41 -11.19 -16.58
CA LEU A 80 -17.75 -10.85 -17.96
C LEU A 80 -17.58 -12.10 -18.82
#